data_AF-A0A9Q1IZ37-F1
#
_entry.id   AF-A0A9Q1IZ37-F1
#
_cell.length_a   1.000
_cell.length_b   1.000
_cell.length_c   1.000
_cell.angle_alpha   90.00
_cell.angle_beta   90.00
_cell.angle_gamma   90.00
#
_symmetry.space_group_name_H-M   'P 1'
#
loop_
_entity.id
_entity.type
_entity.pdbx_description
1 polymer ?
#
loop_
_entity_poly.entity_id
_entity_poly.type
_entity_poly.pdbx_seq_one_letter_code
_entity_poly.pdbx_strand_id
1 'polypeptide(L)'
;MSGIPRPRHIWAVCLPVRLSPPACPPSISREQTAPSDLGVPETETSDRFPPNHKGGTLGPSPHPSTPTTLYSPRHLLNHGIQAGCAKTSYFSIGACESSWALLVAVFLSLNLIWTSSMTQAAIYHYTGACIHTDKVFLPGQTFMKGCNKCYCHDTGFVCFSPKKPTSWPEKCQRIPTECGYRVVYRDNAGLECRAYSWIG
;
A
#
# COMPACT_ATOMS: atom_id res chain seq x y z
N MET A 1 27.43 55.46 -41.45
CA MET A 1 28.17 54.82 -40.35
C MET A 1 27.17 54.45 -39.28
N SER A 2 26.72 53.20 -39.23
CA SER A 2 25.68 52.75 -38.31
C SER A 2 26.24 51.57 -37.51
N GLY A 3 26.58 51.81 -36.23
CA GLY A 3 27.15 50.82 -35.33
C GLY A 3 26.05 50.03 -34.62
N ILE A 4 26.10 48.70 -34.75
CA ILE A 4 25.19 47.76 -34.07
C ILE A 4 25.71 47.55 -32.63
N PRO A 5 24.89 47.76 -31.58
CA PRO A 5 25.33 47.56 -30.20
C PRO A 5 25.34 46.06 -29.85
N ARG A 6 26.40 45.61 -29.16
CA ARG A 6 26.53 44.22 -28.67
C ARG A 6 25.75 44.01 -27.37
N PRO A 7 25.19 42.81 -27.14
CA PRO A 7 24.45 42.50 -25.92
C PRO A 7 25.40 42.34 -24.72
N ARG A 8 24.98 42.90 -23.57
CA ARG A 8 25.66 42.75 -22.28
C ARG A 8 25.17 41.46 -21.60
N HIS A 9 26.09 40.56 -21.31
CA HIS A 9 25.82 39.38 -20.48
C HIS A 9 25.60 39.80 -19.03
N ILE A 10 24.40 39.54 -18.51
CA ILE A 10 24.05 39.70 -17.10
C ILE A 10 24.35 38.37 -16.41
N TRP A 11 25.31 38.36 -15.51
CA TRP A 11 25.61 37.21 -14.65
C TRP A 11 24.73 37.31 -13.40
N ALA A 12 23.80 36.37 -13.24
CA ALA A 12 23.02 36.23 -12.01
C ALA A 12 23.91 35.57 -10.94
N VAL A 13 24.19 36.29 -9.86
CA VAL A 13 24.93 35.79 -8.71
C VAL A 13 23.95 35.08 -7.78
N CYS A 14 24.03 33.75 -7.70
CA CYS A 14 23.29 32.98 -6.71
C CYS A 14 23.95 33.15 -5.32
N LEU A 15 23.30 33.90 -4.44
CA LEU A 15 23.68 33.97 -3.02
C LEU A 15 23.10 32.76 -2.27
N PRO A 16 23.87 32.12 -1.37
CA PRO A 16 23.39 31.01 -0.57
C PRO A 16 22.39 31.49 0.49
N VAL A 17 21.14 31.06 0.37
CA VAL A 17 20.11 31.25 1.40
C VAL A 17 20.44 30.32 2.57
N ARG A 18 20.88 30.92 3.69
CA ARG A 18 21.11 30.22 4.95
C ARG A 18 19.75 30.02 5.63
N LEU A 19 19.14 28.84 5.46
CA LEU A 19 17.94 28.47 6.21
C LEU A 19 18.32 28.16 7.66
N SER A 20 17.92 29.02 8.58
CA SER A 20 17.95 28.73 10.01
C SER A 20 16.92 27.64 10.34
N PRO A 21 17.26 26.66 11.21
CA PRO A 21 16.29 25.65 11.65
C PRO A 21 15.18 26.29 12.49
N PRO A 22 13.93 25.80 12.38
CA PRO A 22 12.81 26.32 13.17
C PRO A 22 13.01 26.00 14.65
N ALA A 23 12.89 27.04 15.49
CA ALA A 23 12.92 26.90 16.94
C ALA A 23 11.70 26.10 17.44
N CYS A 24 11.94 25.11 18.31
CA CYS A 24 10.87 24.33 18.94
C CYS A 24 10.01 25.23 19.85
N PRO A 25 8.67 25.09 19.83
CA PRO A 25 7.80 25.77 20.78
C PRO A 25 7.93 25.16 22.19
N PRO A 26 7.74 25.96 23.26
CA PRO A 26 7.87 25.51 24.63
C PRO A 26 6.77 24.52 25.02
N SER A 27 7.18 23.46 25.73
CA SER A 27 6.30 22.45 26.30
C SER A 27 5.39 23.05 27.38
N ILE A 28 4.10 23.15 27.11
CA ILE A 28 3.08 23.49 28.09
C ILE A 28 2.70 22.20 28.83
N SER A 29 3.21 22.02 30.05
CA SER A 29 2.67 21.06 31.01
C SER A 29 1.29 21.52 31.44
N ARG A 30 0.24 20.83 31.01
CA ARG A 30 -1.13 21.08 31.50
C ARG A 30 -1.56 19.91 32.39
N GLU A 31 -1.76 20.26 33.65
CA GLU A 31 -2.30 19.46 34.75
C GLU A 31 -3.63 18.80 34.33
N GLN A 32 -3.72 17.48 34.47
CA GLN A 32 -4.91 16.69 34.17
C GLN A 32 -5.88 16.75 35.36
N THR A 33 -6.99 17.48 35.19
CA THR A 33 -8.18 17.33 36.03
C THR A 33 -8.94 16.07 35.59
N ALA A 34 -9.08 15.09 36.48
CA ALA A 34 -9.86 13.88 36.26
C ALA A 34 -11.37 14.17 36.12
N PRO A 35 -12.10 13.50 35.21
CA PRO A 35 -13.55 13.59 35.16
C PRO A 35 -14.19 12.63 36.17
N SER A 36 -15.05 13.18 37.02
CA SER A 36 -15.88 12.46 37.98
C SER A 36 -16.94 11.58 37.32
N ASP A 37 -17.08 10.38 37.88
CA ASP A 37 -18.20 9.45 37.77
C ASP A 37 -19.57 10.15 37.83
N LEU A 38 -20.45 9.83 36.88
CA LEU A 38 -21.89 9.99 37.03
C LEU A 38 -22.56 8.73 36.45
N GLY A 39 -23.08 7.92 37.38
CA GLY A 39 -23.75 6.66 37.13
C GLY A 39 -25.04 6.79 36.32
N VAL A 40 -25.36 5.70 35.62
CA VAL A 40 -26.63 5.49 34.91
C VAL A 40 -27.32 4.29 35.55
N PRO A 41 -28.63 4.37 35.85
CA PRO A 41 -29.37 3.30 36.50
C PRO A 41 -29.68 2.15 35.53
N GLU A 42 -29.61 0.94 36.08
CA GLU A 42 -30.08 -0.30 35.46
C GLU A 42 -31.61 -0.26 35.28
N THR A 43 -32.09 -0.45 34.05
CA THR A 43 -33.50 -0.74 33.79
C THR A 43 -33.63 -2.18 33.30
N GLU A 44 -34.17 -2.98 34.21
CA GLU A 44 -34.61 -4.36 34.07
C GLU A 44 -35.73 -4.46 33.02
N THR A 45 -35.54 -5.24 31.95
CA THR A 45 -36.66 -5.76 31.15
C THR A 45 -36.44 -7.24 30.91
N SER A 46 -37.09 -8.01 31.78
CA SER A 46 -37.46 -9.41 31.61
C SER A 46 -38.30 -9.60 30.34
N ASP A 47 -37.91 -10.54 29.46
CA ASP A 47 -38.75 -11.71 29.16
C ASP A 47 -38.26 -12.55 27.96
N ARG A 48 -38.21 -13.86 28.22
CA ARG A 48 -38.43 -15.01 27.31
C ARG A 48 -37.51 -15.20 26.10
N PHE A 49 -36.54 -16.10 26.28
CA PHE A 49 -36.24 -17.11 25.26
C PHE A 49 -36.37 -18.52 25.86
N PRO A 50 -37.00 -19.49 25.15
CA PRO A 50 -37.18 -20.84 25.65
C PRO A 50 -35.87 -21.66 25.63
N PRO A 51 -35.72 -22.66 26.52
CA PRO A 51 -34.56 -23.53 26.53
C PRO A 51 -34.73 -24.63 25.49
N ASN A 52 -33.77 -24.78 24.58
CA ASN A 52 -33.66 -26.00 23.78
C ASN A 52 -32.53 -26.87 24.33
N HIS A 53 -32.95 -27.94 25.00
CA HIS A 53 -32.12 -29.06 25.39
C HIS A 53 -31.57 -29.77 24.14
N LYS A 54 -30.27 -30.07 24.13
CA LYS A 54 -29.77 -31.45 24.31
C LYS A 54 -28.26 -31.51 24.11
N GLY A 55 -27.60 -32.07 25.13
CA GLY A 55 -26.19 -32.38 25.13
C GLY A 55 -25.81 -33.37 24.02
N GLY A 56 -24.72 -33.05 23.34
CA GLY A 56 -23.94 -33.96 22.52
C GLY A 56 -22.59 -34.16 23.20
N THR A 57 -22.38 -35.40 23.62
CA THR A 57 -21.21 -35.98 24.28
C THR A 57 -19.87 -35.61 23.64
N LEU A 58 -18.89 -35.40 24.52
CA LEU A 58 -17.44 -35.35 24.28
C LEU A 58 -16.97 -36.43 23.28
N GLY A 59 -16.34 -35.99 22.20
CA GLY A 59 -15.46 -36.81 21.36
C GLY A 59 -14.09 -36.15 21.28
N PRO A 60 -12.99 -36.86 21.58
CA PRO A 60 -11.65 -36.30 21.41
C PRO A 60 -11.37 -36.02 19.93
N SER A 61 -10.90 -34.81 19.64
CA SER A 61 -10.47 -34.40 18.31
C SER A 61 -9.21 -35.17 17.92
N PRO A 62 -9.21 -35.97 16.83
CA PRO A 62 -7.99 -36.57 16.34
C PRO A 62 -7.18 -35.50 15.61
N HIS A 63 -6.03 -35.15 16.20
CA HIS A 63 -4.95 -34.46 15.50
C HIS A 63 -4.61 -35.21 14.20
N PRO A 64 -4.64 -34.56 13.03
CA PRO A 64 -3.87 -35.05 11.89
C PRO A 64 -2.41 -34.66 12.12
N SER A 65 -1.68 -35.55 12.78
CA SER A 65 -0.22 -35.62 12.69
C SER A 65 0.14 -35.86 11.23
N THR A 66 0.42 -34.77 10.51
CA THR A 66 0.88 -34.84 9.12
C THR A 66 2.41 -34.83 9.15
N PRO A 67 3.06 -35.79 8.47
CA PRO A 67 4.49 -36.03 8.61
C PRO A 67 5.33 -34.90 8.02
N THR A 68 6.40 -34.59 8.74
CA THR A 68 7.54 -33.78 8.31
C THR A 68 8.20 -34.42 7.09
N THR A 69 7.75 -34.05 5.88
CA THR A 69 8.49 -34.36 4.66
C THR A 69 9.60 -33.34 4.50
N LEU A 70 10.77 -33.72 5.01
CA LEU A 70 12.07 -33.10 4.78
C LEU A 70 12.37 -33.19 3.28
N TYR A 71 11.93 -32.20 2.50
CA TYR A 71 12.26 -32.12 1.08
C TYR A 71 13.60 -31.39 0.91
N SER A 72 14.63 -32.21 0.72
CA SER A 72 15.96 -31.81 0.29
C SER A 72 15.94 -31.41 -1.18
N PRO A 73 16.38 -30.19 -1.56
CA PRO A 73 16.72 -29.91 -2.94
C PRO A 73 18.17 -30.33 -3.18
N ARG A 74 18.35 -31.54 -3.73
CA ARG A 74 19.56 -31.90 -4.45
C ARG A 74 19.69 -30.97 -5.66
N HIS A 75 20.79 -30.23 -5.68
CA HIS A 75 21.81 -30.28 -6.71
C HIS A 75 21.38 -30.46 -8.18
N LEU A 76 21.94 -29.54 -8.99
CA LEU A 76 22.33 -29.69 -10.40
C LEU A 76 21.24 -29.42 -11.44
N LEU A 77 21.31 -28.23 -12.05
CA LEU A 77 21.70 -28.19 -13.46
C LEU A 77 22.24 -26.80 -13.83
N ASN A 78 23.56 -26.77 -13.88
CA ASN A 78 24.39 -25.74 -14.46
C ASN A 78 24.12 -25.72 -15.98
N HIS A 79 23.17 -24.90 -16.42
CA HIS A 79 23.01 -24.59 -17.84
C HIS A 79 24.00 -23.48 -18.20
N GLY A 80 25.14 -23.90 -18.75
CA GLY A 80 26.07 -23.02 -19.44
C GLY A 80 25.34 -22.34 -20.59
N ILE A 81 25.08 -21.04 -20.43
CA ILE A 81 24.68 -20.17 -21.54
C ILE A 81 25.94 -19.95 -22.36
N GLN A 82 26.10 -20.77 -23.42
CA GLN A 82 27.01 -20.46 -24.50
C GLN A 82 26.57 -19.14 -25.13
N ALA A 83 27.34 -18.08 -24.88
CA ALA A 83 27.30 -16.85 -25.65
C ALA A 83 27.73 -17.17 -27.09
N GLY A 84 26.77 -17.62 -27.90
CA GLY A 84 26.93 -17.66 -29.34
C GLY A 84 27.04 -16.23 -29.84
N CYS A 85 28.25 -15.83 -30.27
CA CYS A 85 28.46 -14.66 -31.09
C CYS A 85 27.70 -14.85 -32.41
N ALA A 86 26.41 -14.50 -32.41
CA ALA A 86 25.65 -14.36 -33.63
C ALA A 86 26.30 -13.22 -34.43
N LYS A 87 26.94 -13.58 -35.55
CA LYS A 87 27.42 -12.66 -36.57
C LYS A 87 26.28 -11.70 -36.89
N THR A 88 26.44 -10.45 -36.49
CA THR A 88 25.58 -9.34 -36.88
C THR A 88 25.85 -9.10 -38.35
N SER A 89 25.09 -9.80 -39.20
CA SER A 89 24.99 -9.48 -40.62
C SER A 89 24.43 -8.07 -40.70
N TYR A 90 25.28 -7.14 -41.12
CA TYR A 90 24.90 -5.76 -41.45
C TYR A 90 23.89 -5.83 -42.60
N PHE A 91 22.60 -5.89 -42.26
CA PHE A 91 21.52 -5.61 -43.18
C PHE A 91 21.53 -4.10 -43.39
N SER A 92 22.11 -3.66 -44.51
CA SER A 92 21.90 -2.32 -45.03
C SER A 92 20.42 -2.18 -45.36
N ILE A 93 19.66 -1.66 -44.40
CA ILE A 93 18.27 -1.27 -44.61
C ILE A 93 18.31 -0.05 -45.53
N GLY A 94 18.05 -0.31 -46.81
CA GLY A 94 17.82 0.71 -47.80
C GLY A 94 16.74 1.67 -47.30
N ALA A 95 17.08 2.96 -47.33
CA ALA A 95 16.21 4.05 -46.95
C ALA A 95 15.03 4.16 -47.93
N CYS A 96 13.94 3.43 -47.69
CA CYS A 96 12.66 3.67 -48.34
C CYS A 96 11.56 2.95 -47.57
N GLU A 97 11.12 3.51 -46.42
CA GLU A 97 9.85 3.24 -45.69
C GLU A 97 9.94 3.77 -44.22
N SER A 98 10.43 4.99 -44.04
CA SER A 98 10.83 5.53 -42.72
C SER A 98 9.69 6.14 -41.87
N SER A 99 8.43 6.08 -42.31
CA SER A 99 7.33 6.73 -41.57
C SER A 99 6.72 5.85 -40.47
N TRP A 100 6.61 4.53 -40.72
CA TRP A 100 5.96 3.61 -39.78
C TRP A 100 6.84 3.26 -38.58
N ALA A 101 8.16 3.19 -38.76
CA ALA A 101 9.09 2.87 -37.69
C ALA A 101 9.10 3.93 -36.58
N LEU A 102 9.00 5.21 -36.94
CA LEU A 102 8.89 6.32 -35.98
C LEU A 102 7.56 6.28 -35.23
N LEU A 103 6.46 5.98 -35.92
CA LEU A 103 5.15 5.86 -35.29
C LEU A 103 5.09 4.70 -34.30
N VAL A 104 5.68 3.53 -34.63
CA VAL A 104 5.75 2.38 -33.72
C VAL A 104 6.62 2.70 -32.50
N ALA A 105 7.76 3.38 -32.68
CA ALA A 105 8.62 3.78 -31.57
C ALA A 105 7.94 4.77 -30.62
N VAL A 106 7.21 5.76 -31.16
CA VAL A 106 6.42 6.73 -30.38
C VAL A 106 5.26 6.03 -29.67
N PHE A 107 4.56 5.10 -30.32
CA PHE A 107 3.48 4.34 -29.69
C PHE A 107 3.98 3.45 -28.54
N LEU A 108 5.10 2.74 -28.72
CA LEU A 108 5.67 1.89 -27.68
C LEU A 108 6.12 2.71 -26.46
N SER A 109 6.74 3.88 -26.70
CA SER A 109 7.14 4.78 -25.62
C SER A 109 5.95 5.40 -24.88
N LEU A 110 4.87 5.77 -25.58
CA LEU A 110 3.63 6.22 -24.92
C LEU A 110 2.98 5.11 -24.06
N ASN A 111 2.96 3.86 -24.56
CA ASN A 111 2.39 2.74 -23.80
C ASN A 111 3.21 2.43 -22.54
N LEU A 112 4.53 2.56 -22.59
CA LEU A 112 5.40 2.37 -21.42
C LEU A 112 5.13 3.40 -20.32
N ILE A 113 4.87 4.66 -20.68
CA ILE A 113 4.55 5.73 -19.71
C ILE A 113 3.21 5.47 -19.01
N TRP A 114 2.25 4.80 -19.67
CA TRP A 114 0.93 4.55 -19.09
C TRP A 114 0.87 3.32 -18.15
N THR A 115 1.79 2.38 -18.29
CA THR A 115 1.76 1.13 -17.50
C THR A 115 2.39 1.23 -16.11
N SER A 116 3.10 2.31 -15.77
CA SER A 116 3.84 2.43 -14.50
C SER A 116 2.99 2.81 -13.28
N SER A 117 1.66 2.73 -13.34
CA SER A 117 0.80 2.93 -12.16
C SER A 117 0.82 1.69 -11.23
N MET A 118 2.02 1.26 -10.81
CA MET A 118 2.16 0.29 -9.74
C MET A 118 1.71 0.94 -8.43
N THR A 119 0.56 0.50 -7.94
CA THR A 119 0.04 0.80 -6.60
C THR A 119 0.89 0.02 -5.61
N GLN A 120 2.00 0.61 -5.16
CA GLN A 120 2.79 0.09 -4.05
C GLN A 120 1.98 0.27 -2.76
N ALA A 121 1.89 -0.79 -1.97
CA ALA A 121 1.50 -0.65 -0.58
C ALA A 121 2.60 0.15 0.13
N ALA A 122 2.26 1.34 0.60
CA ALA A 122 3.20 2.25 1.21
C ALA A 122 2.89 2.35 2.70
N ILE A 123 3.89 2.06 3.53
CA ILE A 123 3.86 2.33 4.97
C ILE A 123 4.37 3.75 5.16
N TYR A 124 3.57 4.61 5.79
CA TYR A 124 3.95 6.00 6.03
C TYR A 124 4.30 6.19 7.50
N HIS A 125 5.50 6.71 7.76
CA HIS A 125 5.97 7.06 9.09
C HIS A 125 5.89 8.57 9.29
N TYR A 126 5.29 8.99 10.41
CA TYR A 126 5.23 10.38 10.83
C TYR A 126 5.80 10.50 12.25
N THR A 127 6.65 11.50 12.48
CA THR A 127 7.26 11.80 13.78
C THR A 127 6.47 12.88 14.51
N GLY A 128 6.30 12.75 15.83
CA GLY A 128 5.66 13.76 16.69
C GLY A 128 4.31 13.32 17.28
N ALA A 129 3.58 14.27 17.87
CA ALA A 129 2.29 13.98 18.49
C ALA A 129 1.26 13.47 17.46
N CYS A 130 0.49 12.46 17.85
CA CYS A 130 -0.57 11.89 17.01
C CYS A 130 -1.79 12.79 16.99
N ILE A 131 -1.78 13.81 16.15
CA ILE A 131 -2.89 14.76 16.00
C ILE A 131 -3.59 14.50 14.67
N HIS A 132 -4.89 14.19 14.73
CA HIS A 132 -5.72 14.05 13.54
C HIS A 132 -7.09 14.71 13.76
N THR A 133 -7.45 15.64 12.86
CA THR A 133 -8.75 16.36 12.89
C THR A 133 -9.01 16.98 14.26
N ASP A 134 -8.03 17.75 14.75
CA ASP A 134 -8.04 18.45 16.04
C ASP A 134 -8.17 17.55 17.28
N LYS A 135 -8.09 16.22 17.11
CA LYS A 135 -8.04 15.26 18.20
C LYS A 135 -6.62 14.73 18.39
N VAL A 136 -6.20 14.70 19.65
CA VAL A 136 -4.93 14.10 20.08
C VAL A 136 -5.18 12.65 20.45
N PHE A 137 -4.46 11.74 19.80
CA PHE A 137 -4.49 10.31 20.08
C PHE A 137 -3.32 9.94 20.99
N LEU A 138 -3.59 9.11 21.99
CA LEU A 138 -2.57 8.59 22.89
C LEU A 138 -1.82 7.42 22.24
N PRO A 139 -0.56 7.17 22.63
CA PRO A 139 0.18 5.97 22.22
C PRO A 139 -0.65 4.70 22.47
N GLY A 140 -0.66 3.80 21.48
CA GLY A 140 -1.49 2.59 21.48
C GLY A 140 -2.85 2.75 20.82
N GLN A 141 -3.34 3.97 20.62
CA GLN A 141 -4.62 4.21 19.95
C GLN A 141 -4.48 4.15 18.42
N THR A 142 -5.60 3.82 17.77
CA THR A 142 -5.71 3.82 16.31
C THR A 142 -6.71 4.85 15.83
N PHE A 143 -6.43 5.44 14.67
CA PHE A 143 -7.35 6.35 14.00
C PHE A 143 -7.35 6.14 12.49
N MET A 144 -8.40 6.60 11.83
CA MET A 144 -8.50 6.58 10.37
C MET A 144 -8.07 7.93 9.80
N LYS A 145 -7.15 7.93 8.84
CA LYS A 145 -6.74 9.12 8.07
C LYS A 145 -7.03 8.87 6.60
N GLY A 146 -8.20 9.34 6.14
CA GLY A 146 -8.76 8.89 4.87
C GLY A 146 -8.99 7.37 4.91
N CYS A 147 -8.50 6.64 3.91
CA CYS A 147 -8.59 5.18 3.89
C CYS A 147 -7.44 4.44 4.57
N ASN A 148 -6.46 5.16 5.12
CA ASN A 148 -5.33 4.53 5.81
C ASN A 148 -5.63 4.37 7.29
N LYS A 149 -5.38 3.16 7.82
CA LYS A 149 -5.47 2.91 9.26
C LYS A 149 -4.15 3.29 9.91
N CYS A 150 -4.18 4.23 10.84
CA CYS A 150 -3.00 4.73 11.52
C CYS A 150 -2.93 4.22 12.96
N TYR A 151 -1.73 3.87 13.42
CA TYR A 151 -1.43 3.46 14.78
C TYR A 151 -0.49 4.49 15.42
N CYS A 152 -0.87 4.99 16.58
CA CYS A 152 -0.10 5.96 17.34
C CYS A 152 0.92 5.26 18.25
N HIS A 153 2.16 5.73 18.21
CA HIS A 153 3.28 5.35 19.06
C HIS A 153 3.77 6.55 19.86
N ASP A 154 4.65 6.33 20.83
CA ASP A 154 5.24 7.41 21.65
C ASP A 154 6.01 8.43 20.82
N THR A 155 6.60 8.00 19.70
CA THR A 155 7.46 8.83 18.85
C THR A 155 6.75 9.42 17.64
N GLY A 156 5.49 9.07 17.39
CA GLY A 156 4.89 9.29 16.08
C GLY A 156 3.69 8.41 15.79
N PHE A 157 3.28 8.35 14.52
CA PHE A 157 2.27 7.38 14.07
C PHE A 157 2.66 6.75 12.74
N VAL A 158 2.19 5.51 12.54
CA VAL A 158 2.40 4.73 11.32
C VAL A 158 1.06 4.46 10.67
N CYS A 159 0.93 4.75 9.38
CA CYS A 159 -0.29 4.51 8.63
C CYS A 159 -0.11 3.38 7.62
N PHE A 160 -1.11 2.50 7.58
CA PHE A 160 -1.19 1.35 6.66
C PHE A 160 -2.30 1.60 5.64
N SER A 161 -1.96 1.44 4.36
CA SER A 161 -2.96 1.44 3.30
C SER A 161 -3.79 0.16 3.29
N PRO A 162 -5.05 0.21 2.79
CA PRO A 162 -5.87 -0.98 2.64
C PRO A 162 -5.16 -2.04 1.80
N LYS A 163 -5.20 -3.29 2.27
CA LYS A 163 -4.60 -4.41 1.54
C LYS A 163 -5.28 -4.62 0.20
N LYS A 164 -4.48 -4.87 -0.84
CA LYS A 164 -4.97 -5.18 -2.18
C LYS A 164 -4.86 -6.68 -2.41
N PRO A 165 -5.96 -7.37 -2.77
CA PRO A 165 -5.87 -8.79 -3.11
C PRO A 165 -5.10 -8.93 -4.43
N THR A 166 -4.24 -9.93 -4.49
CA THR A 166 -3.38 -10.23 -5.65
C THR A 166 -3.80 -11.49 -6.40
N SER A 167 -4.47 -12.44 -5.72
CA SER A 167 -4.94 -13.69 -6.32
C SER A 167 -6.23 -14.20 -5.66
N TRP A 168 -7.14 -14.77 -6.46
CA TRP A 168 -8.44 -15.29 -6.05
C TRP A 168 -8.94 -16.36 -7.06
N PRO A 169 -9.98 -17.15 -6.72
CA PRO A 169 -10.56 -18.13 -7.66
C PRO A 169 -11.13 -17.46 -8.92
N GLU A 170 -11.09 -18.13 -10.08
CA GLU A 170 -11.54 -17.56 -11.37
C GLU A 170 -13.00 -17.12 -11.38
N LYS A 171 -13.87 -17.86 -10.68
CA LYS A 171 -15.30 -17.54 -10.49
C LYS A 171 -15.57 -16.28 -9.66
N CYS A 172 -14.51 -15.68 -9.12
CA CYS A 172 -14.58 -14.48 -8.30
C CYS A 172 -13.96 -13.28 -9.02
N GLN A 173 -14.34 -12.09 -8.56
CA GLN A 173 -13.83 -10.82 -9.04
C GLN A 173 -13.54 -9.88 -7.88
N ARG A 174 -12.56 -9.00 -8.08
CA ARG A 174 -12.24 -7.93 -7.13
C ARG A 174 -13.11 -6.71 -7.42
N ILE A 175 -13.81 -6.21 -6.41
CA ILE A 175 -14.60 -4.98 -6.47
C ILE A 175 -13.95 -3.93 -5.56
N PRO A 176 -13.67 -2.70 -6.05
CA PRO A 176 -13.23 -1.61 -5.20
C PRO A 176 -14.36 -1.16 -4.27
N THR A 177 -14.03 -0.92 -3.01
CA THR A 177 -14.94 -0.31 -2.02
C THR A 177 -14.43 1.08 -1.64
N GLU A 178 -15.18 1.81 -0.82
CA GLU A 178 -14.81 3.15 -0.35
C GLU A 178 -13.36 3.21 0.17
N CYS A 179 -12.96 2.26 1.03
CA CYS A 179 -11.60 2.21 1.59
C CYS A 179 -10.93 0.84 1.48
N GLY A 180 -11.01 0.20 0.30
CA GLY A 180 -10.29 -1.05 0.07
C GLY A 180 -10.84 -1.87 -1.09
N TYR A 181 -10.79 -3.19 -0.91
CA TYR A 181 -11.22 -4.15 -1.92
C TYR A 181 -11.96 -5.30 -1.25
N ARG A 182 -13.01 -5.78 -1.92
CA ARG A 182 -13.66 -7.05 -1.62
C ARG A 182 -13.45 -7.98 -2.80
N VAL A 183 -13.37 -9.28 -2.52
CA VAL A 183 -13.41 -10.30 -3.57
C VAL A 183 -14.75 -10.99 -3.43
N VAL A 184 -15.54 -10.99 -4.49
CA VAL A 184 -16.92 -11.53 -4.49
C VAL A 184 -17.12 -12.47 -5.66
N TYR A 185 -18.18 -13.27 -5.64
CA TYR A 185 -18.53 -14.11 -6.78
C TYR A 185 -18.96 -13.24 -7.97
N ARG A 186 -18.58 -13.64 -9.19
CA ARG A 186 -18.98 -12.94 -10.42
C ARG A 186 -20.50 -12.95 -10.60
N ASP A 187 -21.13 -14.08 -10.32
CA ASP A 187 -22.57 -14.28 -10.51
C ASP A 187 -23.39 -13.68 -9.35
N ASN A 188 -22.77 -13.38 -8.22
CA ASN A 188 -23.44 -12.81 -7.05
C ASN A 188 -22.49 -11.93 -6.22
N ALA A 189 -22.56 -10.62 -6.42
CA ALA A 189 -21.74 -9.65 -5.69
C ALA A 189 -22.08 -9.53 -4.19
N GLY A 190 -23.19 -10.10 -3.74
CA GLY A 190 -23.56 -10.17 -2.32
C GLY A 190 -22.80 -11.24 -1.53
N LEU A 191 -22.16 -12.19 -2.22
CA LEU A 191 -21.41 -13.28 -1.61
C LEU A 191 -19.90 -13.04 -1.74
N GLU A 192 -19.19 -13.08 -0.61
CA GLU A 192 -17.74 -12.91 -0.59
C GLU A 192 -17.01 -14.21 -0.97
N CYS A 193 -15.91 -14.04 -1.69
CA CYS A 193 -14.93 -15.06 -1.98
C CYS A 193 -13.67 -14.84 -1.13
N ARG A 194 -13.01 -15.96 -0.79
CA ARG A 194 -11.68 -15.91 -0.17
C ARG A 194 -10.62 -15.60 -1.23
N ALA A 195 -9.85 -14.52 -1.03
CA ALA A 195 -8.60 -14.31 -1.76
C ALA A 195 -7.49 -15.20 -1.18
N TYR A 196 -6.63 -15.71 -2.04
CA TYR A 196 -5.50 -16.55 -1.63
C TYR A 196 -4.29 -15.73 -1.16
N SER A 197 -4.14 -14.51 -1.66
CA SER A 197 -3.01 -13.64 -1.33
C SER A 197 -3.40 -12.16 -1.35
N TRP A 198 -2.70 -11.39 -0.51
CA TRP A 198 -2.92 -9.97 -0.26
C TRP A 198 -1.56 -9.27 -0.20
N ILE A 199 -1.45 -8.09 -0.78
CA ILE A 199 -0.29 -7.20 -0.66
C ILE A 199 -0.71 -5.93 0.09
N GLY A 200 0.13 -5.49 1.02
CA GLY A 200 -0.15 -4.39 1.96
C GLY A 200 1.11 -3.96 2.71
#